data_AF-W9RJI0-F1
#
_entry.id   AF-W9RJI0-F1
#
_cell.length_a   1.000
_cell.length_b   1.000
_cell.length_c   1.000
_cell.angle_alpha   90.00
_cell.angle_beta   90.00
_cell.angle_gamma   90.00
#
_symmetry.space_group_name_H-M   'P 1'
#
loop_
_entity.id
_entity.type
_entity.pdbx_description
1 polymer ?
#
loop_
_entity_poly.entity_id
_entity_poly.type
_entity_poly.pdbx_seq_one_letter_code
_entity_poly.pdbx_strand_id
1 'polypeptide(L)'
;MLNCIGLQLPRFSPRQKQLLQSTSPDFIGINHYSTFYVKDCIYSECSSGSDRPIRGFLETTTERDGTPIGQPTGKARFFVVPRGLEKAIDYVKQRYNNKPMFVTENGFASPIQQNERVEDLLQDIDRVKYHKDYLSAVASAVRNGANVQGYFVWSLLDNFEWADGYNSRFGLYYVDRTTLKRSPKLSARWLNNFLTNDTAATSRFHQGSVENSVRKTKNVPLTSSSEANKTETIKTSSNTLSTFLD
;
A
#
# COMPACT_ATOMS: atom_id res chain seq x y z
N MET A 1 5.21 -3.96 26.60
CA MET A 1 6.44 -3.14 26.72
C MET A 1 7.00 -3.12 28.13
N LEU A 2 6.32 -2.57 29.15
CA LEU A 2 6.86 -2.53 30.53
C LEU A 2 7.26 -3.92 31.06
N ASN A 3 6.37 -4.91 30.95
CA ASN A 3 6.64 -6.29 31.39
C ASN A 3 7.73 -7.00 30.58
N CYS A 4 8.02 -6.52 29.37
CA CYS A 4 8.90 -7.15 28.39
C CYS A 4 10.32 -6.58 28.43
N ILE A 5 10.44 -5.26 28.57
CA ILE A 5 11.71 -4.51 28.50
C ILE A 5 12.21 -4.17 29.92
N GLY A 6 11.31 -4.14 30.90
CA GLY A 6 11.65 -3.92 32.31
C GLY A 6 12.39 -2.61 32.54
N LEU A 7 13.53 -2.69 33.24
CA LEU A 7 14.34 -1.53 33.62
C LEU A 7 15.10 -0.88 32.45
N GLN A 8 15.20 -1.54 31.29
CA GLN A 8 15.81 -0.94 30.10
C GLN A 8 14.92 0.13 29.45
N LEU A 9 13.62 0.17 29.79
CA LEU A 9 12.72 1.21 29.34
C LEU A 9 12.76 2.37 30.35
N PRO A 10 13.22 3.58 29.96
CA PRO A 10 13.24 4.72 30.86
C PRO A 10 11.86 4.99 31.46
N ARG A 11 11.82 5.31 32.75
CA ARG A 11 10.58 5.66 33.44
C ARG A 11 10.39 7.16 33.40
N PHE A 12 9.21 7.59 32.96
CA PHE A 12 8.80 8.97 33.10
C PHE A 12 8.64 9.33 34.58
N SER A 13 9.24 10.45 35.00
CA SER A 13 8.95 11.07 36.29
C SER A 13 7.49 11.54 36.36
N PRO A 14 6.92 11.77 37.56
CA PRO A 14 5.56 12.29 37.69
C PRO A 14 5.33 13.57 36.87
N ARG A 15 6.31 14.49 36.88
CA ARG A 15 6.28 15.73 36.10
C ARG A 15 6.24 15.49 34.58
N GLN A 16 7.04 14.53 34.08
CA GLN A 16 7.04 14.19 32.65
C GLN A 16 5.74 13.52 32.22
N LYS A 17 5.18 12.63 33.06
CA LYS A 17 3.87 12.03 32.79
C LYS A 17 2.79 13.10 32.73
N GLN A 18 2.77 14.02 33.70
CA GLN A 18 1.82 15.12 33.73
C GLN A 18 1.95 15.96 32.46
N LEU A 19 3.16 16.33 32.05
CA LEU A 19 3.41 17.10 30.82
C LEU A 19 2.84 16.37 29.59
N LEU A 20 3.14 15.09 29.41
CA LEU A 20 2.65 14.30 28.26
C LEU A 20 1.14 14.10 28.29
N GLN A 21 0.53 13.97 29.47
CA GLN A 21 -0.91 13.78 29.62
C GLN A 21 -1.69 15.09 29.47
N SER A 22 -1.12 16.21 29.93
CA SER A 22 -1.71 17.54 29.78
C SER A 22 -1.62 18.03 28.34
N THR A 23 -0.62 17.60 27.59
CA THR A 23 -0.44 17.94 26.17
C THR A 23 -1.11 16.88 25.31
N SER A 24 -2.41 17.04 25.06
CA SER A 24 -3.09 16.21 24.05
C SER A 24 -2.57 16.62 22.67
N PRO A 25 -2.10 15.69 21.82
CA PRO A 25 -1.73 16.05 20.46
C PRO A 25 -2.94 16.60 19.71
N ASP A 26 -2.75 17.57 18.82
CA ASP A 26 -3.85 18.14 18.03
C ASP A 26 -4.37 17.15 16.98
N PHE A 27 -3.48 16.30 16.47
CA PHE A 27 -3.79 15.27 15.48
C PHE A 27 -2.86 14.05 15.63
N ILE A 28 -3.19 12.98 14.90
CA ILE A 28 -2.38 11.76 14.79
C ILE A 28 -1.97 11.55 13.33
N GLY A 29 -0.67 11.46 13.08
CA GLY A 29 -0.14 11.02 11.78
C GLY A 29 -0.06 9.50 11.70
N ILE A 30 -0.51 8.93 10.58
CA ILE A 30 -0.44 7.50 10.29
C ILE A 30 0.40 7.29 9.04
N ASN A 31 1.57 6.67 9.20
CA ASN A 31 2.38 6.16 8.10
C ASN A 31 2.07 4.69 7.93
N HIS A 32 1.44 4.31 6.82
CA HIS A 32 1.06 2.92 6.56
C HIS A 32 1.45 2.53 5.14
N TYR A 33 2.07 1.37 4.99
CA TYR A 33 2.50 0.85 3.68
C TYR A 33 2.03 -0.58 3.43
N SER A 34 1.89 -1.38 4.49
CA SER A 34 1.63 -2.81 4.43
C SER A 34 1.02 -3.29 5.75
N THR A 35 0.69 -4.57 5.83
CA THR A 35 0.22 -5.25 7.04
C THR A 35 0.83 -6.66 7.07
N PHE A 36 0.96 -7.22 8.27
CA PHE A 36 1.58 -8.53 8.49
C PHE A 36 0.65 -9.42 9.30
N TYR A 37 0.73 -10.73 9.07
CA TYR A 37 0.29 -11.70 10.07
C TYR A 37 1.28 -11.70 11.23
N VAL A 38 0.77 -11.96 12.42
CA VAL A 38 1.56 -12.09 13.64
C VAL A 38 1.35 -13.47 14.23
N LYS A 39 2.44 -14.07 14.72
CA LYS A 39 2.44 -15.28 15.55
C LYS A 39 2.99 -14.89 16.92
N ASP A 40 2.30 -15.33 17.97
CA ASP A 40 2.81 -15.19 19.34
C ASP A 40 4.13 -15.94 19.50
N CYS A 41 5.09 -15.35 20.21
CA CYS A 41 6.34 -15.99 20.59
C CYS A 41 6.59 -15.95 22.11
N ILE A 42 5.58 -15.58 22.90
CA ILE A 42 5.66 -15.65 24.37
C ILE A 42 5.35 -17.08 24.83
N TYR A 43 4.31 -17.68 24.27
CA TYR A 43 3.81 -18.99 24.66
C TYR A 43 3.89 -20.03 23.53
N SER A 44 4.51 -19.68 22.40
CA SER A 44 4.65 -20.53 21.23
C SER A 44 6.07 -20.50 20.68
N GLU A 45 6.49 -21.60 20.05
CA GLU A 45 7.79 -21.68 19.38
C GLU A 45 7.84 -20.77 18.15
N CYS A 46 8.93 -20.04 18.00
CA CYS A 46 9.18 -19.14 16.87
C CYS A 46 10.58 -19.32 16.31
N SER A 47 10.78 -18.83 15.08
CA SER A 47 12.11 -18.77 14.46
C SER A 47 13.10 -18.01 15.34
N SER A 48 14.35 -18.49 15.40
CA SER A 48 15.40 -17.90 16.24
C SER A 48 15.51 -16.38 16.07
N GLY A 49 15.45 -15.65 17.18
CA GLY A 49 15.56 -14.19 17.20
C GLY A 49 14.25 -13.43 16.95
N SER A 50 13.11 -14.12 16.91
CA SER A 50 11.77 -13.49 16.93
C SER A 50 11.25 -13.26 18.36
N ASP A 51 11.68 -14.09 19.29
CA ASP A 51 11.36 -14.14 20.72
C ASP A 51 12.13 -13.09 21.55
N ARG A 52 12.21 -11.85 21.07
CA ARG A 52 12.94 -10.77 21.78
C ARG A 52 12.13 -9.49 21.94
N PRO A 53 12.41 -8.68 23.00
CA PRO A 53 11.62 -7.51 23.32
C PRO A 53 11.53 -6.47 22.19
N ILE A 54 12.60 -6.26 21.42
CA ILE A 54 12.61 -5.31 20.30
C ILE A 54 11.68 -5.71 19.14
N ARG A 55 11.33 -6.99 19.06
CA ARG A 55 10.33 -7.52 18.12
C ARG A 55 8.95 -7.63 18.74
N GLY A 56 8.80 -7.33 20.04
CA GLY A 56 7.55 -7.46 20.77
C GLY A 56 7.19 -8.89 21.14
N PHE A 57 8.14 -9.83 21.11
CA PHE A 57 7.89 -11.28 21.27
C PHE A 57 6.82 -11.80 20.29
N LEU A 58 6.91 -11.34 19.04
CA LEU A 58 6.07 -11.81 17.95
C LEU A 58 6.91 -12.06 16.71
N GLU A 59 6.49 -13.05 15.94
CA GLU A 59 7.00 -13.32 14.61
C GLU A 59 6.02 -12.73 13.59
N THR A 60 6.56 -12.06 12.58
CA THR A 60 5.74 -11.40 11.55
C THR A 60 5.99 -12.05 10.21
N THR A 61 4.91 -12.40 9.51
CA THR A 61 4.98 -12.99 8.18
C THR A 61 4.04 -12.27 7.22
N THR A 62 4.40 -12.27 5.94
CA THR A 62 3.57 -11.78 4.84
C THR A 62 2.76 -12.88 4.19
N GLU A 63 2.85 -14.11 4.69
CA GLU A 63 2.22 -15.29 4.12
C GLU A 63 1.60 -16.14 5.24
N ARG A 64 0.43 -16.73 4.96
CA ARG A 64 -0.19 -17.75 5.81
C ARG A 64 -0.62 -18.90 4.91
N ASP A 65 -0.23 -20.12 5.27
CA ASP A 65 -0.60 -21.35 4.55
C ASP A 65 -0.28 -21.30 3.04
N GLY A 66 0.91 -20.83 2.68
CA GLY A 66 1.30 -20.69 1.25
C GLY A 66 0.70 -19.47 0.55
N THR A 67 -0.15 -18.70 1.21
CA THR A 67 -0.91 -17.60 0.60
C THR A 67 -0.40 -16.23 1.08
N PRO A 68 0.11 -15.38 0.17
CA PRO A 68 0.51 -14.03 0.52
C PRO A 68 -0.66 -13.18 1.03
N ILE A 69 -0.39 -12.29 1.98
CA ILE A 69 -1.38 -11.39 2.59
C ILE A 69 -1.99 -10.38 1.60
N GLY A 70 -1.29 -10.14 0.48
CA GLY A 70 -1.67 -9.24 -0.59
C GLY A 70 -0.76 -9.38 -1.82
N GLN A 71 -0.82 -8.42 -2.73
CA GLN A 71 0.10 -8.35 -3.88
C GLN A 71 1.46 -7.79 -3.43
N PRO A 72 2.60 -8.37 -3.83
CA PRO A 72 3.91 -7.82 -3.49
C PRO A 72 4.16 -6.50 -4.21
N THR A 73 4.93 -5.61 -3.57
CA THR A 73 5.47 -4.40 -4.20
C THR A 73 6.95 -4.59 -4.55
N GLY A 74 7.59 -3.57 -5.12
CA GLY A 74 9.04 -3.58 -5.36
C GLY A 74 9.90 -3.50 -4.09
N LYS A 75 9.29 -3.25 -2.92
CA LYS A 75 10.00 -3.24 -1.64
C LYS A 75 9.74 -4.54 -0.89
N ALA A 76 10.82 -5.18 -0.45
CA ALA A 76 10.73 -6.41 0.34
C ALA A 76 9.80 -6.23 1.54
N ARG A 77 8.94 -7.22 1.76
CA ARG A 77 7.91 -7.26 2.82
C ARG A 77 6.79 -6.21 2.71
N PHE A 78 6.79 -5.33 1.71
CA PHE A 78 5.67 -4.42 1.46
C PHE A 78 4.70 -5.08 0.50
N PHE A 79 3.49 -5.32 0.98
CA PHE A 79 2.39 -5.90 0.24
C PHE A 79 1.21 -4.94 0.22
N VAL A 80 0.43 -4.97 -0.86
CA VAL A 80 -0.78 -4.16 -1.03
C VAL A 80 -1.89 -4.72 -0.13
N VAL A 81 -2.14 -4.05 1.01
CA VAL A 81 -3.12 -4.48 2.02
C VAL A 81 -3.98 -3.28 2.50
N PRO A 82 -4.85 -2.72 1.63
CA PRO A 82 -5.67 -1.54 1.93
C PRO A 82 -6.60 -1.74 3.14
N ARG A 83 -7.19 -2.93 3.29
CA ARG A 83 -7.98 -3.33 4.48
C ARG A 83 -7.20 -3.19 5.80
N GLY A 84 -5.87 -3.27 5.74
CA GLY A 84 -5.00 -3.08 6.89
C GLY A 84 -4.94 -1.63 7.34
N LEU A 85 -4.97 -0.67 6.41
CA LEU A 85 -5.03 0.75 6.73
C LEU A 85 -6.38 1.12 7.35
N GLU A 86 -7.49 0.62 6.78
CA GLU A 86 -8.84 0.84 7.35
C GLU A 86 -8.91 0.37 8.80
N LYS A 87 -8.45 -0.86 9.09
CA LYS A 87 -8.39 -1.39 10.45
C LYS A 87 -7.46 -0.58 11.38
N ALA A 88 -6.35 -0.06 10.87
CA ALA A 88 -5.45 0.78 11.65
C ALA A 88 -6.12 2.12 12.01
N ILE A 89 -6.82 2.73 11.06
CA ILE A 89 -7.61 3.96 11.29
C ILE A 89 -8.72 3.68 12.31
N ASP A 90 -9.46 2.60 12.17
CA ASP A 90 -10.52 2.22 13.11
C ASP A 90 -9.99 1.97 14.52
N TYR A 91 -8.82 1.32 14.64
CA TYR A 91 -8.14 1.15 15.93
C TYR A 91 -7.79 2.50 16.55
N VAL A 92 -7.17 3.41 15.77
CA VAL A 92 -6.79 4.74 16.27
C VAL A 92 -8.01 5.55 16.68
N LYS A 93 -9.08 5.51 15.88
CA LYS A 93 -10.38 6.11 16.17
C LYS A 93 -10.91 5.66 17.53
N GLN A 94 -11.01 4.34 17.76
CA GLN A 94 -11.57 3.80 19.00
C GLN A 94 -10.65 4.06 20.21
N ARG A 95 -9.34 3.91 20.02
CA ARG A 95 -8.36 3.95 21.11
C ARG A 95 -7.99 5.36 21.56
N TYR A 96 -8.05 6.34 20.65
CA TYR A 96 -7.59 7.71 20.87
C TYR A 96 -8.69 8.75 20.64
N ASN A 97 -9.93 8.38 20.99
CA ASN A 97 -11.09 9.27 21.03
C ASN A 97 -11.36 10.02 19.72
N ASN A 98 -11.19 9.32 18.59
CA ASN A 98 -11.42 9.85 17.24
C ASN A 98 -10.78 11.22 16.96
N LYS A 99 -9.59 11.43 17.54
CA LYS A 99 -8.77 12.62 17.32
C LYS A 99 -8.52 12.82 15.81
N PRO A 100 -8.41 14.06 15.30
CA PRO A 100 -8.04 14.30 13.91
C PRO A 100 -6.87 13.45 13.46
N MET A 101 -7.02 12.78 12.31
CA MET A 101 -6.01 11.89 11.75
C MET A 101 -5.60 12.37 10.36
N PHE A 102 -4.33 12.18 10.04
CA PHE A 102 -3.80 12.34 8.69
C PHE A 102 -3.05 11.07 8.31
N VAL A 103 -3.35 10.50 7.14
CA VAL A 103 -2.46 9.47 6.58
C VAL A 103 -1.26 10.22 6.01
N THR A 104 -0.23 10.36 6.82
CA THR A 104 0.95 11.21 6.56
C THR A 104 1.91 10.60 5.56
N GLU A 105 1.88 9.28 5.39
CA GLU A 105 2.59 8.59 4.34
C GLU A 105 1.85 7.31 3.92
N ASN A 106 1.66 7.13 2.61
CA ASN A 106 1.24 5.89 2.00
C ASN A 106 1.79 5.82 0.56
N GLY A 107 2.41 4.71 0.17
CA GLY A 107 3.18 4.67 -1.07
C GLY A 107 3.44 3.28 -1.63
N PHE A 108 3.74 3.25 -2.94
CA PHE A 108 4.04 2.03 -3.68
C PHE A 108 5.42 2.11 -4.33
N ALA A 109 6.30 1.18 -3.97
CA ALA A 109 7.56 0.96 -4.67
C ALA A 109 7.31 0.14 -5.94
N SER A 110 7.69 0.65 -7.10
CA SER A 110 7.67 -0.15 -8.34
C SER A 110 8.71 -1.28 -8.27
N PRO A 111 8.38 -2.52 -8.68
CA PRO A 111 9.36 -3.58 -8.85
C PRO A 111 10.51 -3.13 -9.77
N ILE A 112 11.73 -3.51 -9.42
CA ILE A 112 12.91 -3.25 -10.26
C ILE A 112 12.98 -4.34 -11.32
N GLN A 113 12.97 -3.96 -12.59
CA GLN A 113 13.17 -4.87 -13.71
C GLN A 113 14.56 -4.68 -14.33
N GLN A 114 15.08 -5.73 -14.97
CA GLN A 114 16.31 -5.60 -15.74
C GLN A 114 16.05 -4.82 -17.04
N ASN A 115 16.96 -3.91 -17.40
CA ASN A 115 16.90 -3.10 -18.62
C ASN A 115 15.64 -2.21 -18.74
N GLU A 116 15.17 -1.64 -17.62
CA GLU A 116 14.04 -0.70 -17.60
C GLU A 116 14.30 0.53 -18.48
N ARG A 117 13.35 0.81 -19.38
CA ARG A 117 13.31 2.06 -20.12
C ARG A 117 12.53 3.10 -19.33
N VAL A 118 12.88 4.38 -19.49
CA VAL A 118 12.19 5.47 -18.81
C VAL A 118 10.71 5.49 -19.18
N GLU A 119 10.37 5.19 -20.43
CA GLU A 119 9.00 5.12 -20.93
C GLU A 119 8.15 4.12 -20.14
N ASP A 120 8.73 2.97 -19.77
CA ASP A 120 8.05 1.94 -18.98
C ASP A 120 7.87 2.39 -17.52
N LEU A 121 8.87 3.07 -16.95
CA LEU A 121 8.80 3.63 -15.59
C LEU A 121 7.72 4.72 -15.45
N LEU A 122 7.42 5.44 -16.53
CA LEU A 122 6.35 6.44 -16.57
C LEU A 122 4.95 5.82 -16.65
N GLN A 123 4.82 4.53 -16.96
CA GLN A 123 3.55 3.79 -17.05
C GLN A 123 3.27 2.94 -15.81
N ASP A 124 3.31 3.58 -14.64
CA ASP A 124 3.21 2.96 -13.32
C ASP A 124 1.77 2.61 -12.89
N ILE A 125 1.09 1.77 -13.68
CA ILE A 125 -0.31 1.37 -13.48
C ILE A 125 -0.54 0.77 -12.08
N ASP A 126 0.41 0.00 -11.54
CA ASP A 126 0.22 -0.64 -10.24
C ASP A 126 0.26 0.37 -9.08
N ARG A 127 0.99 1.49 -9.21
CA ARG A 127 0.93 2.61 -8.25
C ARG A 127 -0.43 3.30 -8.29
N VAL A 128 -1.01 3.46 -9.48
CA VAL A 128 -2.38 4.00 -9.64
C VAL A 128 -3.39 3.11 -8.92
N LYS A 129 -3.33 1.78 -9.16
CA LYS A 129 -4.22 0.81 -8.50
C LYS A 129 -4.06 0.85 -6.98
N TYR A 130 -2.81 0.85 -6.50
CA TYR A 130 -2.49 0.97 -5.07
C TYR A 130 -3.18 2.16 -4.42
N HIS A 131 -3.01 3.37 -4.98
CA HIS A 131 -3.61 4.56 -4.39
C HIS A 131 -5.14 4.58 -4.49
N LYS A 132 -5.74 4.03 -5.56
CA LYS A 132 -7.20 3.85 -5.64
C LYS A 132 -7.71 2.97 -4.50
N ASP A 133 -7.07 1.82 -4.28
CA ASP A 133 -7.49 0.86 -3.26
C ASP A 133 -7.34 1.44 -1.84
N TYR A 134 -6.22 2.12 -1.56
CA TYR A 134 -5.97 2.73 -0.26
C TYR A 134 -6.86 3.95 0.00
N LEU A 135 -7.11 4.82 -0.99
CA LEU A 135 -8.07 5.92 -0.85
C LEU A 135 -9.49 5.41 -0.66
N SER A 136 -9.87 4.29 -1.30
CA SER A 136 -11.17 3.64 -1.07
C SER A 136 -11.31 3.16 0.38
N ALA A 137 -10.25 2.56 0.93
CA ALA A 137 -10.20 2.14 2.33
C ALA A 137 -10.28 3.32 3.32
N VAL A 138 -9.58 4.42 3.04
CA VAL A 138 -9.69 5.66 3.82
C VAL A 138 -11.11 6.23 3.74
N ALA A 139 -11.69 6.31 2.55
CA ALA A 139 -13.05 6.79 2.35
C ALA A 139 -14.07 5.90 3.08
N SER A 140 -13.85 4.59 3.14
CA SER A 140 -14.65 3.66 3.95
C SER A 140 -14.58 3.98 5.44
N ALA A 141 -13.36 4.15 5.98
CA ALA A 141 -13.17 4.53 7.37
C ALA A 141 -13.84 5.89 7.71
N VAL A 142 -13.73 6.87 6.82
CA VAL A 142 -14.38 8.18 6.98
C VAL A 142 -15.90 8.06 6.98
N ARG A 143 -16.49 7.30 6.05
CA ARG A 143 -17.94 7.00 6.05
C ARG A 143 -18.38 6.30 7.34
N ASN A 144 -17.50 5.48 7.92
CA ASN A 144 -17.72 4.83 9.20
C ASN A 144 -17.41 5.75 10.40
N GLY A 145 -17.21 7.05 10.19
CA GLY A 145 -17.09 8.06 11.25
C GLY A 145 -15.66 8.28 11.77
N ALA A 146 -14.62 7.80 11.10
CA ALA A 146 -13.25 8.16 11.42
C ALA A 146 -12.94 9.61 11.00
N ASN A 147 -12.33 10.39 11.89
CA ASN A 147 -11.95 11.78 11.65
C ASN A 147 -10.62 11.88 10.87
N VAL A 148 -10.58 11.35 9.64
CA VAL A 148 -9.41 11.46 8.76
C VAL A 148 -9.55 12.71 7.89
N GLN A 149 -8.59 13.62 7.98
CA GLN A 149 -8.64 14.95 7.35
C GLN A 149 -7.69 15.10 6.17
N GLY A 150 -6.81 14.13 5.93
CA GLY A 150 -5.94 14.18 4.77
C GLY A 150 -5.22 12.87 4.50
N TYR A 151 -4.75 12.75 3.27
CA TYR A 151 -4.01 11.62 2.75
C TYR A 151 -2.83 12.14 1.92
N PHE A 152 -1.62 11.81 2.34
CA PHE A 152 -0.38 12.27 1.76
C PHE A 152 0.36 11.09 1.12
N VAL A 153 0.54 11.18 -0.20
CA VAL A 153 1.27 10.17 -0.96
C VAL A 153 2.76 10.26 -0.64
N TRP A 154 3.35 9.13 -0.24
CA TRP A 154 4.79 8.95 -0.30
C TRP A 154 5.15 8.35 -1.68
N SER A 155 5.76 9.11 -2.59
CA SER A 155 6.23 10.49 -2.42
C SER A 155 6.00 11.32 -3.68
N LEU A 156 6.24 12.63 -3.57
CA LEU A 156 6.14 13.51 -4.73
C LEU A 156 7.17 13.12 -5.82
N LEU A 157 8.43 12.89 -5.43
CA LEU A 157 9.53 12.63 -6.34
C LEU A 157 10.22 11.30 -6.00
N ASP A 158 10.77 10.63 -7.01
CA ASP A 158 11.74 9.58 -6.75
C ASP A 158 12.93 10.17 -5.98
N ASN A 159 13.15 9.69 -4.75
CA ASN A 159 14.08 10.27 -3.79
C ASN A 159 15.09 9.20 -3.30
N PHE A 160 15.86 9.51 -2.26
CA PHE A 160 16.83 8.61 -1.65
C PHE A 160 16.15 7.79 -0.53
N GLU A 161 15.91 6.51 -0.78
CA GLU A 161 15.17 5.60 0.11
C GLU A 161 16.10 4.87 1.08
N TRP A 162 16.82 5.66 1.89
CA TRP A 162 17.67 5.17 2.99
C TRP A 162 18.70 4.13 2.53
N ALA A 163 18.64 2.92 3.09
CA ALA A 163 19.57 1.84 2.77
C ALA A 163 19.45 1.32 1.32
N ASP A 164 18.32 1.58 0.63
CA ASP A 164 18.16 1.21 -0.79
C ASP A 164 18.78 2.24 -1.73
N GLY A 165 19.19 3.40 -1.22
CA GLY A 165 19.60 4.54 -2.02
C GLY A 165 18.53 4.92 -3.05
N TYR A 166 18.92 5.06 -4.31
CA TYR A 166 18.03 5.47 -5.40
C TYR A 166 17.36 4.30 -6.15
N ASN A 167 17.55 3.06 -5.67
CA ASN A 167 17.02 1.87 -6.34
C ASN A 167 15.50 1.75 -6.18
N SER A 168 14.99 2.08 -4.99
CA SER A 168 13.56 2.11 -4.70
C SER A 168 12.92 3.39 -5.24
N ARG A 169 11.80 3.25 -5.95
CA ARG A 169 11.08 4.36 -6.58
C ARG A 169 9.65 4.43 -6.06
N PHE A 170 9.38 5.40 -5.19
CA PHE A 170 8.05 5.70 -4.64
C PHE A 170 7.37 6.90 -5.29
N GLY A 171 8.12 7.72 -6.04
CA GLY A 171 7.68 9.03 -6.49
C GLY A 171 6.54 8.97 -7.50
N LEU A 172 5.64 9.95 -7.43
CA LEU A 172 4.71 10.28 -8.51
C LEU A 172 5.45 10.81 -9.76
N TYR A 173 6.62 11.40 -9.56
CA TYR A 173 7.50 11.87 -10.63
C TYR A 173 8.79 11.05 -10.67
N TYR A 174 9.15 10.62 -11.88
CA TYR A 174 10.49 10.10 -12.16
C TYR A 174 11.50 11.23 -12.11
N VAL A 175 12.68 10.97 -11.54
CA VAL A 175 13.80 11.91 -11.51
C VAL A 175 14.97 11.30 -12.27
N ASP A 176 15.33 11.92 -13.40
CA ASP A 176 16.58 11.61 -14.09
C ASP A 176 17.75 12.01 -13.17
N ARG A 177 18.63 11.07 -12.84
CA ARG A 177 19.71 11.31 -11.87
C ARG A 177 20.90 12.07 -12.45
N THR A 178 21.03 12.12 -13.78
CA THR A 178 22.06 12.88 -14.47
C THR A 178 21.61 14.32 -14.69
N THR A 179 20.38 14.52 -15.17
CA THR A 179 19.88 15.85 -15.54
C THR A 179 19.01 16.50 -14.46
N LEU A 180 18.58 15.74 -13.45
CA LEU A 180 17.58 16.14 -12.46
C LEU A 180 16.23 16.54 -13.07
N LYS A 181 15.94 16.16 -14.32
CA LYS A 181 14.63 16.39 -14.92
C LYS A 181 13.56 15.59 -14.19
N ARG A 182 12.41 16.22 -13.93
CA ARG A 182 11.23 15.59 -13.31
C ARG A 182 10.21 15.28 -14.40
N SER A 183 9.87 14.00 -14.54
CA SER A 183 8.88 13.54 -15.53
C SER A 183 7.67 12.95 -14.80
N PRO A 184 6.45 13.46 -15.02
CA PRO A 184 5.26 12.94 -14.36
C PRO A 184 4.99 11.51 -14.80
N LYS A 185 4.81 10.60 -13.85
CA LYS A 185 4.35 9.23 -14.14
C LYS A 185 2.84 9.23 -14.36
N LEU A 186 2.29 8.08 -14.74
CA LEU A 186 0.86 7.87 -14.94
C LEU A 186 0.09 8.15 -13.64
N SER A 187 0.64 7.75 -12.49
CA SER A 187 0.09 8.03 -11.16
C SER A 187 -0.05 9.53 -10.85
N ALA A 188 0.93 10.37 -11.24
CA ALA A 188 0.83 11.82 -11.07
C ALA A 188 -0.34 12.40 -11.88
N ARG A 189 -0.45 12.00 -13.15
CA ARG A 189 -1.56 12.43 -14.03
C ARG A 189 -2.90 11.95 -13.51
N TRP A 190 -2.98 10.70 -13.07
CA TRP A 190 -4.18 10.13 -12.48
C TRP A 190 -4.60 10.89 -11.22
N LEU A 191 -3.67 11.16 -10.30
CA LEU A 191 -3.97 11.87 -9.06
C LEU A 191 -4.47 13.29 -9.34
N ASN A 192 -3.85 14.00 -10.28
CA ASN A 192 -4.32 15.31 -10.73
C ASN A 192 -5.77 15.27 -11.23
N ASN A 193 -6.09 14.28 -12.08
CA ASN A 193 -7.44 14.14 -12.64
C ASN A 193 -8.47 13.73 -11.57
N PHE A 194 -8.07 12.88 -10.64
CA PHE A 194 -8.88 12.49 -9.49
C PHE A 194 -9.23 13.71 -8.62
N LEU A 195 -8.26 14.58 -8.34
CA LEU A 195 -8.47 15.79 -7.53
C LEU A 195 -9.28 16.89 -8.24
N THR A 196 -9.18 16.98 -9.57
CA THR A 196 -9.88 18.00 -10.38
C THR A 196 -11.24 17.53 -10.91
N ASN A 197 -11.60 16.26 -10.67
CA ASN A 197 -12.84 15.62 -11.12
C ASN A 197 -13.05 15.70 -12.66
N ASP A 198 -11.96 15.64 -13.44
CA ASP A 198 -12.04 15.60 -14.91
C ASP A 198 -12.47 14.20 -15.38
N THR A 199 -13.78 14.04 -15.57
CA THR A 199 -14.44 12.80 -15.98
C THR A 199 -14.04 12.35 -17.40
N ALA A 200 -13.61 13.25 -18.28
CA ALA A 200 -13.20 12.94 -19.64
C ALA A 200 -11.83 12.25 -19.72
N ALA A 201 -10.98 12.41 -18.70
CA ALA A 201 -9.72 11.69 -18.61
C ALA A 201 -9.89 10.27 -18.04
N THR A 202 -10.81 10.08 -17.09
CA THR A 202 -11.06 8.80 -16.39
C THR A 202 -11.52 7.67 -17.32
N SER A 203 -12.25 8.01 -18.39
CA SER A 203 -12.67 7.07 -19.45
C SER A 203 -11.49 6.57 -20.29
N ARG A 204 -10.49 7.41 -20.58
CA ARG A 204 -9.27 7.03 -21.32
C ARG A 204 -8.36 6.07 -20.54
N PHE A 205 -8.35 6.15 -19.20
CA PHE A 205 -7.62 5.19 -18.36
C PHE A 205 -8.20 3.78 -18.42
N HIS A 206 -9.53 3.65 -18.59
CA HIS A 206 -10.18 2.35 -18.74
C HIS A 206 -9.82 1.70 -20.09
N GLN A 207 -9.82 2.47 -21.18
CA GLN A 207 -9.41 1.98 -22.50
C GLN A 207 -7.92 1.56 -22.55
N GLY A 208 -6.99 2.38 -22.04
CA GLY A 208 -5.56 2.06 -22.07
C GLY A 208 -5.15 0.87 -21.18
N SER A 209 -5.89 0.61 -20.09
CA SER A 209 -5.66 -0.56 -19.23
C SER A 209 -6.06 -1.87 -19.90
N VAL A 210 -7.15 -1.85 -20.68
CA VAL A 210 -7.61 -3.01 -21.47
C VAL A 210 -6.63 -3.32 -22.59
N GLU A 211 -6.17 -2.32 -23.33
CA GLU A 211 -5.21 -2.51 -24.43
C GLU A 211 -3.85 -3.05 -23.95
N ASN A 212 -3.35 -2.56 -22.81
CA ASN A 212 -2.10 -3.08 -22.23
C ASN A 212 -2.24 -4.50 -21.65
N SER A 213 -3.41 -4.85 -21.13
CA SER A 213 -3.70 -6.24 -20.71
C SER A 213 -3.73 -7.19 -21.90
N VAL A 214 -4.28 -6.75 -23.04
CA VAL A 214 -4.32 -7.53 -24.30
C VAL A 214 -2.93 -7.67 -24.93
N ARG A 215 -2.04 -6.68 -24.79
CA ARG A 215 -0.64 -6.81 -25.23
C ARG A 215 0.17 -7.78 -24.37
N LYS A 216 -0.05 -7.81 -23.05
CA LYS A 216 0.64 -8.77 -22.16
C LYS A 216 0.25 -10.22 -22.42
N THR A 217 -1.00 -10.50 -22.81
CA THR A 217 -1.43 -11.88 -23.14
C THR A 217 -0.94 -12.37 -24.51
N LYS A 218 -0.64 -11.46 -25.46
CA LYS A 218 -0.11 -11.82 -26.79
C LYS A 218 1.38 -12.16 -26.83
N ASN A 219 2.15 -11.87 -25.77
CA ASN A 219 3.60 -12.07 -25.73
C ASN A 219 4.06 -13.28 -24.91
N VAL A 220 3.18 -14.25 -24.64
CA VAL A 220 3.58 -15.55 -24.08
C VAL A 220 4.05 -16.45 -25.24
N PRO A 221 5.32 -16.91 -25.28
CA PRO A 221 5.75 -17.86 -26.28
C PRO A 221 5.06 -19.21 -26.05
N LEU A 222 4.39 -19.73 -27.09
CA LEU A 222 3.86 -21.09 -27.11
C LEU A 222 5.03 -22.08 -27.15
N THR A 223 5.35 -22.70 -26.02
CA THR A 223 6.14 -23.94 -26.00
C THR A 223 5.21 -25.11 -26.30
N SER A 224 5.51 -25.82 -27.38
CA SER A 224 4.79 -26.98 -27.87
C SER A 224 4.92 -28.19 -26.93
N SER A 225 3.80 -28.75 -26.50
CA SER A 225 3.67 -30.18 -26.20
C SER A 225 2.25 -30.65 -26.49
N SER A 226 2.19 -31.82 -27.09
CA SER A 226 1.06 -32.45 -27.77
C SER A 226 -0.02 -33.05 -26.85
N GLU A 227 -1.19 -33.27 -27.46
CA GLU A 227 -2.27 -34.22 -27.12
C GLU A 227 -3.28 -33.87 -26.01
N ALA A 228 -4.51 -33.51 -26.42
CA ALA A 228 -5.66 -34.44 -26.51
C ALA A 228 -6.98 -33.68 -26.38
N ASN A 229 -7.82 -33.79 -27.42
CA ASN A 229 -9.17 -33.23 -27.53
C ASN A 229 -10.11 -33.73 -26.43
N LYS A 230 -10.80 -32.80 -25.74
CA LYS A 230 -12.20 -32.98 -25.31
C LYS A 230 -12.97 -31.67 -25.44
N THR A 231 -14.00 -31.74 -26.28
CA THR A 231 -14.99 -30.69 -26.56
C THR A 231 -15.97 -30.62 -25.39
N GLU A 232 -16.08 -29.48 -24.71
CA GLU A 232 -17.21 -29.20 -23.82
C GLU A 232 -17.77 -27.80 -24.08
N THR A 233 -19.08 -27.79 -24.32
CA THR A 233 -19.91 -26.69 -24.77
C THR A 233 -20.16 -25.70 -23.63
N ILE A 234 -19.63 -24.49 -23.70
CA ILE A 234 -19.95 -23.40 -22.76
C ILE A 234 -21.21 -22.68 -23.25
N LYS A 235 -22.31 -22.84 -22.50
CA LYS A 235 -23.50 -21.97 -22.58
C LYS A 235 -23.14 -20.59 -22.02
N THR A 236 -23.29 -19.56 -22.83
CA THR A 236 -23.23 -18.16 -22.41
C THR A 236 -24.58 -17.73 -21.84
N SER A 237 -24.64 -17.39 -20.56
CA SER A 237 -25.74 -16.62 -19.99
C SER A 237 -25.32 -15.15 -19.90
N SER A 238 -26.01 -14.29 -20.65
CA SER A 238 -25.94 -12.85 -20.52
C SER A 238 -26.65 -12.42 -19.24
N ASN A 239 -25.97 -11.71 -18.34
CA ASN A 239 -26.65 -10.91 -17.33
C ASN A 239 -26.12 -9.48 -17.39
N THR A 240 -26.95 -8.63 -18.00
CA THR A 240 -27.00 -7.18 -17.84
C THR A 240 -27.31 -6.82 -16.39
N LEU A 241 -26.49 -5.96 -15.78
CA LEU A 241 -26.84 -5.22 -14.57
C LEU A 241 -26.61 -3.73 -14.84
N SER A 242 -27.73 -3.07 -15.15
CA SER A 242 -27.88 -1.63 -15.18
C SER A 242 -28.08 -1.08 -13.76
N THR A 243 -27.46 0.07 -13.51
CA THR A 243 -27.97 1.22 -12.73
C THR A 243 -28.59 0.97 -11.36
N PHE A 244 -27.96 1.48 -10.30
CA PHE A 244 -28.66 2.20 -9.23
C PHE A 244 -27.73 3.25 -8.61
N LEU A 245 -28.00 4.51 -8.96
CA LEU A 245 -27.69 5.71 -8.19
C LEU A 245 -29.04 6.15 -7.60
N ASP A 246 -29.10 6.24 -6.28
CA ASP A 246 -29.83 7.24 -5.48
C ASP A 246 -29.25 7.21 -4.06
#